data_AF-A0A951WUM4-F1
#
_entry.id   AF-A0A951WUM4-F1
#
_cell.length_a   1.000
_cell.length_b   1.000
_cell.length_c   1.000
_cell.angle_alpha   90.00
_cell.angle_beta   90.00
_cell.angle_gamma   90.00
#
_symmetry.space_group_name_H-M   'P 1'
#
loop_
_entity.id
_entity.type
_entity.pdbx_description
1 polymer ?
#
loop_
_entity_poly.entity_id
_entity_poly.type
_entity_poly.pdbx_seq_one_letter_code
_entity_poly.pdbx_strand_id
1 'polypeptide(L)'
;MTSLRDGLAARGIRYPSGGKHPSIMRLWLAKAGLFIGKRWQVDETRLRQILGIDPAEFEVLANFTQEQRAFVRALANSGVSSPQPANEIARLAAATYGIRFPEKSLPKLVLEALVNAGYITAEQTTSGRGAKPFLVSPTPKLVADVINPLLDQLIGQTDPKLRRLLKKSMSEIVEEIKSADRYIAGLALEALGFKLMRILDMDYLATRLRGSATGGAEVDLIFHSTRLVYSRWQIQCKNTAHVALDDVAKEVGLTSFLRSNVIVIVSTGDIGSEARRYANHVMAHTNLALVMLDRSDLERVIDHPVSLIDIFHREAEVAMKLKMLEM
;
A
#
# COMPACT_ATOMS: atom_id res chain seq x y z
N MET A 1 23.79 -12.94 -16.92
CA MET A 1 24.12 -12.40 -15.60
C MET A 1 24.64 -10.99 -15.78
N THR A 2 23.78 -9.99 -15.63
CA THR A 2 24.20 -8.58 -15.52
C THR A 2 25.09 -8.44 -14.29
N SER A 3 26.20 -7.71 -14.39
CA SER A 3 27.09 -7.56 -13.24
C SER A 3 26.32 -6.88 -12.09
N LEU A 4 26.64 -7.20 -10.83
CA LEU A 4 25.99 -6.59 -9.65
C LEU A 4 25.96 -5.06 -9.75
N ARG A 5 26.99 -4.47 -10.36
CA ARG A 5 27.08 -3.05 -10.69
C ARG A 5 25.94 -2.59 -11.60
N ASP A 6 25.72 -3.25 -12.72
CA ASP A 6 24.67 -2.89 -13.68
C ASP A 6 23.28 -3.08 -13.04
N GLY A 7 23.12 -4.13 -12.23
CA GLY A 7 21.89 -4.41 -11.49
C GLY A 7 21.57 -3.39 -10.38
N LEU A 8 22.58 -2.83 -9.72
CA LEU A 8 22.44 -1.77 -8.71
C LEU A 8 22.20 -0.41 -9.37
N ALA A 9 22.92 -0.12 -10.47
CA ALA A 9 22.73 1.09 -11.25
C ALA A 9 21.32 1.16 -11.87
N ALA A 10 20.81 0.03 -12.39
CA ALA A 10 19.42 -0.08 -12.87
C ALA A 10 18.37 0.15 -11.77
N ARG A 11 18.76 0.04 -10.49
CA ARG A 11 17.92 0.32 -9.31
C ARG A 11 18.19 1.71 -8.71
N GLY A 12 18.91 2.58 -9.41
CA GLY A 12 19.20 3.95 -8.98
C GLY A 12 20.24 4.04 -7.84
N ILE A 13 20.91 2.94 -7.49
CA ILE A 13 21.91 2.93 -6.43
C ILE A 13 23.27 3.31 -7.04
N ARG A 14 23.77 4.49 -6.69
CA ARG A 14 25.06 5.00 -7.20
C ARG A 14 26.21 4.13 -6.68
N TYR A 15 26.92 3.49 -7.60
CA TYR A 15 28.11 2.69 -7.33
C TYR A 15 29.35 3.28 -8.06
N PRO A 16 30.39 3.73 -7.32
CA PRO A 16 31.64 4.13 -7.93
C PRO A 16 32.35 2.94 -8.58
N SER A 17 32.88 3.12 -9.79
CA SER A 17 33.48 2.07 -10.60
C SER A 17 34.67 1.33 -9.95
N GLY A 18 35.29 1.89 -8.91
CA GLY A 18 36.38 1.28 -8.12
C GLY A 18 36.02 0.85 -6.69
N GLY A 19 34.74 0.90 -6.29
CA GLY A 19 34.32 0.64 -4.91
C GLY A 19 34.37 -0.83 -4.50
N LYS A 20 35.02 -1.16 -3.39
CA LYS A 20 35.09 -2.55 -2.86
C LYS A 20 33.89 -2.96 -1.98
N HIS A 21 33.02 -2.01 -1.61
CA HIS A 21 31.94 -2.22 -0.65
C HIS A 21 30.97 -3.37 -0.99
N PRO A 22 30.53 -3.60 -2.24
CA PRO A 22 29.63 -4.72 -2.56
C PRO A 22 30.32 -6.07 -2.45
N SER A 23 31.62 -6.14 -2.72
CA SER A 23 32.41 -7.36 -2.49
C SER A 23 32.53 -7.67 -1.01
N ILE A 24 32.72 -6.65 -0.17
CA ILE A 24 32.74 -6.77 1.29
C ILE A 24 31.35 -7.19 1.83
N MET A 25 30.28 -6.53 1.36
CA MET A 25 28.90 -6.88 1.70
C MET A 25 28.59 -8.33 1.32
N ARG A 26 29.01 -8.77 0.12
CA ARG A 26 28.87 -10.17 -0.31
C ARG A 26 29.59 -11.14 0.63
N LEU A 27 30.77 -10.78 1.13
CA LEU A 27 31.50 -11.60 2.11
C LEU A 27 30.79 -11.64 3.46
N TRP A 28 30.16 -10.55 3.90
CA TRP A 28 29.35 -10.53 5.12
C TRP A 28 28.12 -11.42 5.00
N LEU A 29 27.42 -11.35 3.86
CA LEU A 29 26.27 -12.20 3.56
C LEU A 29 26.69 -13.69 3.46
N ALA A 30 27.86 -13.98 2.90
CA ALA A 30 28.42 -15.33 2.91
C ALA A 30 28.71 -15.83 4.32
N LYS A 31 29.30 -14.98 5.18
CA LYS A 31 29.55 -15.30 6.59
C LYS A 31 28.25 -15.48 7.38
N ALA A 32 27.18 -14.80 6.98
CA ALA A 32 25.83 -14.98 7.54
C ALA A 32 25.14 -16.29 7.08
N GLY A 33 25.77 -17.05 6.17
CA GLY A 33 25.26 -18.31 5.64
C GLY A 33 24.27 -18.15 4.49
N LEU A 34 24.15 -16.95 3.88
CA LEU A 34 23.14 -16.66 2.86
C LEU A 34 23.37 -17.41 1.53
N PHE A 35 24.55 -17.99 1.31
CA PHE A 35 24.87 -18.65 0.04
C PHE A 35 25.15 -20.14 0.23
N ILE A 36 24.52 -20.96 -0.61
CA ILE A 36 24.69 -22.41 -0.67
C ILE A 36 25.83 -22.75 -1.65
N GLY A 37 26.84 -23.44 -1.12
CA GLY A 37 27.95 -23.98 -1.90
C GLY A 37 28.84 -22.93 -2.59
N LYS A 38 29.73 -23.39 -3.47
CA LYS A 38 30.75 -22.53 -4.13
C LYS A 38 30.21 -21.69 -5.29
N ARG A 39 28.93 -21.87 -5.67
CA ARG A 39 28.29 -21.22 -6.82
C ARG A 39 27.48 -19.97 -6.45
N TRP A 40 27.56 -19.51 -5.19
CA TRP A 40 26.86 -18.31 -4.73
C TRP A 40 25.33 -18.36 -4.93
N GLN A 41 24.75 -19.56 -4.86
CA GLN A 41 23.31 -19.74 -4.93
C GLN A 41 22.69 -19.20 -3.63
N VAL A 42 21.68 -18.35 -3.72
CA VAL A 42 21.02 -17.79 -2.52
C VAL A 42 20.29 -18.91 -1.78
N ASP A 43 20.55 -19.02 -0.48
CA ASP A 43 19.74 -19.79 0.44
C ASP A 43 18.50 -18.96 0.78
N GLU A 44 17.40 -19.23 0.07
CA GLU A 44 16.13 -18.53 0.27
C GLU A 44 15.57 -18.69 1.69
N THR A 45 15.83 -19.81 2.35
CA THR A 45 15.41 -20.05 3.73
C THR A 45 16.22 -19.19 4.70
N ARG A 46 17.54 -19.13 4.52
CA ARG A 46 18.41 -18.30 5.34
C ARG A 46 18.19 -16.81 5.08
N LEU A 47 17.88 -16.42 3.85
CA LEU A 47 17.50 -15.04 3.49
C LEU A 47 16.29 -14.59 4.31
N ARG A 48 15.24 -15.41 4.35
CA ARG A 48 14.00 -15.12 5.10
C ARG A 48 14.25 -15.03 6.60
N GLN A 49 15.06 -15.93 7.16
CA GLN A 49 15.48 -15.85 8.57
C GLN A 49 16.23 -14.55 8.89
N ILE A 50 17.16 -14.11 8.03
CA ILE A 50 17.92 -12.87 8.22
C ILE A 50 17.01 -11.64 8.12
N LEU A 51 15.99 -11.70 7.25
CA LEU A 51 14.98 -10.65 7.10
C LEU A 51 13.93 -10.64 8.22
N GLY A 52 14.00 -11.59 9.18
CA GLY A 52 13.02 -11.71 10.26
C GLY A 52 11.64 -12.15 9.81
N ILE A 53 11.57 -12.87 8.69
CA ILE A 53 10.33 -13.42 8.11
C ILE A 53 10.25 -14.90 8.49
N ASP A 54 9.15 -15.32 9.13
CA ASP A 54 8.94 -16.72 9.50
C ASP A 54 8.90 -17.60 8.23
N PRO A 55 9.76 -18.64 8.13
CA PRO A 55 9.78 -19.56 6.99
C PRO A 55 8.47 -20.33 6.76
N ALA A 56 7.68 -20.60 7.80
CA ALA A 56 6.45 -21.39 7.70
C ALA A 56 5.26 -20.57 7.17
N GLU A 57 5.23 -19.26 7.44
CA GLU A 57 4.07 -18.39 7.16
C GLU A 57 3.90 -18.07 5.66
N PHE A 58 4.98 -18.12 4.87
CA PHE A 58 4.94 -17.88 3.42
C PHE A 58 4.99 -19.14 2.55
N GLU A 59 5.19 -20.32 3.13
CA GLU A 59 5.29 -21.58 2.37
C GLU A 59 4.01 -21.85 1.57
N VAL A 60 2.86 -21.46 2.15
CA VAL A 60 1.53 -21.52 1.51
C VAL A 60 1.47 -20.65 0.25
N LEU A 61 1.88 -19.39 0.34
CA LEU A 61 1.88 -18.47 -0.81
C LEU A 61 2.98 -18.83 -1.82
N ALA A 62 4.07 -19.45 -1.38
CA ALA A 62 5.17 -19.88 -2.25
C ALA A 62 4.70 -20.89 -3.32
N ASN A 63 3.72 -21.73 -3.00
CA ASN A 63 3.14 -22.73 -3.90
C ASN A 63 2.21 -22.15 -4.98
N PHE A 64 1.80 -20.89 -4.85
CA PHE A 64 0.96 -20.22 -5.83
C PHE A 64 1.76 -19.49 -6.91
N THR A 65 1.18 -19.38 -8.11
CA THR A 65 1.74 -18.55 -9.18
C THR A 65 1.77 -17.08 -8.77
N GLN A 66 2.48 -16.25 -9.54
CA GLN A 66 2.57 -14.82 -9.25
C GLN A 66 1.19 -14.15 -9.27
N GLU A 67 0.35 -14.52 -10.24
CA GLU A 67 -1.03 -14.07 -10.42
C GLU A 67 -1.91 -14.51 -9.24
N GLN A 68 -1.83 -15.79 -8.85
CA GLN A 68 -2.59 -16.34 -7.75
C GLN A 68 -2.23 -15.67 -6.42
N ARG A 69 -0.93 -15.50 -6.14
CA ARG A 69 -0.46 -14.75 -4.95
C ARG A 69 -0.98 -13.33 -4.92
N ALA A 70 -0.84 -12.61 -6.03
CA ALA A 70 -1.26 -11.22 -6.12
C ALA A 70 -2.77 -11.08 -5.99
N PHE A 71 -3.54 -12.00 -6.56
CA PHE A 71 -4.99 -12.02 -6.43
C PHE A 71 -5.42 -12.23 -4.97
N VAL A 72 -4.86 -13.24 -4.30
CA VAL A 72 -5.17 -13.54 -2.90
C VAL A 72 -4.77 -12.38 -1.99
N ARG A 73 -3.60 -11.78 -2.21
CA ARG A 73 -3.16 -10.61 -1.44
C ARG A 73 -4.06 -9.39 -1.68
N ALA A 74 -4.47 -9.12 -2.93
CA ALA A 74 -5.42 -8.04 -3.22
C ALA A 74 -6.77 -8.27 -2.54
N LEU A 75 -7.30 -9.50 -2.60
CA LEU A 75 -8.55 -9.86 -1.93
C LEU A 75 -8.44 -9.68 -0.41
N ALA A 76 -7.36 -10.16 0.19
CA ALA A 76 -7.08 -9.99 1.62
C ALA A 76 -6.96 -8.51 2.01
N ASN A 77 -6.23 -7.71 1.23
CA ASN A 77 -6.01 -6.29 1.50
C ASN A 77 -7.24 -5.42 1.23
N SER A 78 -8.22 -5.89 0.43
CA SER A 78 -9.52 -5.21 0.28
C SER A 78 -10.22 -5.00 1.62
N GLY A 79 -9.99 -5.90 2.59
CA GLY A 79 -10.62 -5.84 3.91
C GLY A 79 -12.12 -6.12 3.91
N VAL A 80 -12.69 -6.51 2.76
CA VAL A 80 -14.10 -6.81 2.57
C VAL A 80 -14.29 -8.34 2.58
N SER A 81 -15.21 -8.82 3.43
CA SER A 81 -15.53 -10.24 3.57
C SER A 81 -16.73 -10.70 2.74
N SER A 82 -17.56 -9.78 2.27
CA SER A 82 -18.69 -10.06 1.37
C SER A 82 -18.20 -10.36 -0.06
N PRO A 83 -19.06 -10.97 -0.91
CA PRO A 83 -18.69 -11.29 -2.29
C PRO A 83 -18.36 -10.05 -3.12
N GLN A 84 -17.22 -10.09 -3.80
CA GLN A 84 -16.68 -9.00 -4.63
C GLN A 84 -16.44 -9.46 -6.07
N PRO A 85 -16.59 -8.60 -7.09
CA PRO A 85 -16.30 -8.97 -8.48
C PRO A 85 -14.82 -9.34 -8.69
N ALA A 86 -14.56 -10.54 -9.20
CA ALA A 86 -13.20 -11.07 -9.38
C ALA A 86 -12.36 -10.25 -10.35
N ASN A 87 -12.96 -9.65 -11.37
CA ASN A 87 -12.29 -8.76 -12.31
C ASN A 87 -11.75 -7.49 -11.62
N GLU A 88 -12.44 -6.99 -10.60
CA GLU A 88 -12.02 -5.81 -9.83
C GLU A 88 -10.88 -6.14 -8.88
N ILE A 89 -10.93 -7.30 -8.24
CA ILE A 89 -9.81 -7.82 -7.44
C ILE A 89 -8.57 -8.05 -8.32
N ALA A 90 -8.75 -8.60 -9.53
CA ALA A 90 -7.67 -8.76 -10.50
C ALA A 90 -7.10 -7.40 -10.96
N ARG A 91 -7.95 -6.39 -11.16
CA ARG A 91 -7.53 -5.02 -11.49
C ARG A 91 -6.74 -4.39 -10.36
N LEU A 92 -7.22 -4.53 -9.11
CA LEU A 92 -6.50 -4.10 -7.92
C LEU A 92 -5.13 -4.78 -7.83
N ALA A 93 -5.10 -6.10 -7.98
CA ALA A 93 -3.86 -6.86 -7.99
C ALA A 93 -2.92 -6.42 -9.13
N ALA A 94 -3.45 -6.13 -10.32
CA ALA A 94 -2.65 -5.67 -11.44
C ALA A 94 -1.98 -4.32 -11.17
N ALA A 95 -2.75 -3.36 -10.65
CA ALA A 95 -2.26 -2.02 -10.31
C ALA A 95 -1.25 -2.06 -9.16
N THR A 96 -1.56 -2.78 -8.10
CA THR A 96 -0.73 -2.87 -6.88
C THR A 96 0.53 -3.68 -7.11
N TYR A 97 0.43 -4.81 -7.82
CA TYR A 97 1.54 -5.77 -7.98
C TYR A 97 2.24 -5.73 -9.33
N GLY A 98 1.77 -4.90 -10.28
CA GLY A 98 2.36 -4.80 -11.62
C GLY A 98 2.24 -6.11 -12.42
N ILE A 99 1.17 -6.87 -12.17
CA ILE A 99 0.93 -8.18 -12.81
C ILE A 99 -0.16 -8.05 -13.85
N ARG A 100 0.01 -8.72 -15.00
CA ARG A 100 -1.07 -8.83 -15.99
C ARG A 100 -1.90 -10.06 -15.71
N PHE A 101 -3.20 -9.87 -15.54
CA PHE A 101 -4.14 -10.97 -15.41
C PHE A 101 -4.72 -11.36 -16.77
N PRO A 102 -4.93 -12.66 -17.03
CA PRO A 102 -5.54 -13.11 -18.26
C PRO A 102 -7.07 -13.02 -18.15
N GLU A 103 -7.66 -11.87 -18.50
CA GLU A 103 -9.09 -11.57 -18.27
C GLU A 103 -10.06 -12.70 -18.67
N LYS A 104 -9.87 -13.28 -19.87
CA LYS A 104 -10.76 -14.35 -20.39
C LYS A 104 -10.58 -15.70 -19.71
N SER A 105 -9.41 -15.96 -19.14
CA SER A 105 -9.08 -17.24 -18.49
C SER A 105 -8.74 -17.09 -17.01
N LEU A 106 -9.10 -15.95 -16.41
CA LEU A 106 -8.94 -15.66 -14.99
C LEU A 106 -9.58 -16.74 -14.12
N PRO A 107 -10.80 -17.24 -14.40
CA PRO A 107 -11.39 -18.32 -13.61
C PRO A 107 -10.51 -19.58 -13.60
N LYS A 108 -10.08 -20.02 -14.79
CA LYS A 108 -9.34 -21.28 -14.96
C LYS A 108 -7.90 -21.21 -14.44
N LEU A 109 -7.20 -20.10 -14.68
CA LEU A 109 -5.77 -19.98 -14.37
C LEU A 109 -5.52 -19.49 -12.94
N VAL A 110 -6.49 -18.79 -12.35
CA VAL A 110 -6.33 -18.15 -11.03
C VAL A 110 -7.37 -18.67 -10.05
N LEU A 111 -8.66 -18.50 -10.32
CA LEU A 111 -9.70 -18.73 -9.31
C LEU A 111 -9.84 -20.21 -8.92
N GLU A 112 -9.86 -21.14 -9.88
CA GLU A 112 -10.03 -22.58 -9.62
C GLU A 112 -8.96 -23.12 -8.67
N ALA A 113 -7.70 -22.75 -8.87
CA ALA A 113 -6.59 -23.17 -8.01
C ALA A 113 -6.76 -22.65 -6.57
N LEU A 114 -7.22 -21.40 -6.42
CA LEU A 114 -7.44 -20.78 -5.12
C LEU A 114 -8.65 -21.34 -4.38
N VAL A 115 -9.72 -21.68 -5.12
CA VAL A 115 -10.91 -22.38 -4.61
C VAL A 115 -10.54 -23.79 -4.16
N ASN A 116 -9.83 -24.55 -4.99
CA ASN A 116 -9.39 -25.92 -4.67
C ASN A 116 -8.45 -25.95 -3.46
N ALA A 117 -7.61 -24.93 -3.30
CA ALA A 117 -6.77 -24.78 -2.12
C ALA A 117 -7.54 -24.25 -0.88
N GLY A 118 -8.80 -23.86 -1.04
CA GLY A 118 -9.71 -23.45 0.03
C GLY A 118 -9.55 -22.01 0.50
N TYR A 119 -8.85 -21.15 -0.25
CA TYR A 119 -8.58 -19.76 0.15
C TYR A 119 -9.69 -18.78 -0.24
N ILE A 120 -10.47 -19.10 -1.27
CA ILE A 120 -11.59 -18.26 -1.71
C ILE A 120 -12.82 -19.12 -2.00
N THR A 121 -14.00 -18.52 -1.91
CA THR A 121 -15.19 -19.01 -2.62
C THR A 121 -15.33 -18.23 -3.92
N ALA A 122 -15.91 -18.86 -4.95
CA ALA A 122 -16.19 -18.21 -6.23
C ALA A 122 -17.57 -18.65 -6.74
N GLU A 123 -18.48 -17.70 -6.94
CA GLU A 123 -19.85 -17.95 -7.39
C GLU A 123 -20.08 -17.29 -8.75
N GLN A 124 -20.73 -18.00 -9.67
CA GLN A 124 -21.16 -17.42 -10.94
C GLN A 124 -22.43 -16.60 -10.73
N THR A 125 -22.44 -15.38 -11.25
CA THR A 125 -23.58 -14.48 -11.18
C THR A 125 -24.75 -14.84 -12.10
N THR A 126 -24.55 -15.66 -13.15
CA THR A 126 -25.60 -16.13 -14.08
C THR A 126 -25.14 -17.34 -14.93
N SER A 127 -26.06 -18.25 -15.26
CA SER A 127 -25.88 -19.37 -16.22
C SER A 127 -26.31 -18.97 -17.65
N GLY A 128 -25.47 -18.26 -18.40
CA GLY A 128 -25.79 -17.87 -19.79
C GLY A 128 -24.66 -17.16 -20.56
N ARG A 129 -24.75 -17.12 -21.90
CA ARG A 129 -23.79 -16.43 -22.79
C ARG A 129 -23.88 -14.92 -22.64
N GLY A 130 -23.11 -14.40 -21.68
CA GLY A 130 -22.97 -12.99 -21.34
C GLY A 130 -22.54 -12.83 -19.88
N ALA A 131 -21.66 -13.72 -19.41
CA ALA A 131 -21.44 -13.93 -17.99
C ALA A 131 -20.84 -12.70 -17.31
N LYS A 132 -21.61 -12.13 -16.37
CA LYS A 132 -21.10 -11.20 -15.36
C LYS A 132 -19.91 -11.85 -14.60
N PRO A 133 -18.95 -11.06 -14.11
CA PRO A 133 -17.76 -11.58 -13.45
C PRO A 133 -18.11 -12.43 -12.22
N PHE A 134 -17.30 -13.46 -11.96
CA PHE A 134 -17.43 -14.27 -10.74
C PHE A 134 -17.40 -13.38 -9.50
N LEU A 135 -18.24 -13.67 -8.52
CA LEU A 135 -18.16 -13.07 -7.20
C LEU A 135 -17.25 -13.93 -6.33
N VAL A 136 -16.25 -13.32 -5.70
CA VAL A 136 -15.27 -14.00 -4.84
C VAL A 136 -15.32 -13.46 -3.42
N SER A 137 -15.17 -14.35 -2.45
CA SER A 137 -15.08 -13.98 -1.03
C SER A 137 -13.89 -14.67 -0.36
N PRO A 138 -13.23 -14.02 0.61
CA PRO A 138 -12.20 -14.66 1.42
C PRO A 138 -12.82 -15.75 2.31
N THR A 139 -12.18 -16.92 2.41
CA THR A 139 -12.61 -17.97 3.35
C THR A 139 -12.01 -17.76 4.74
N PRO A 140 -12.54 -18.43 5.79
CA PRO A 140 -11.90 -18.46 7.10
C PRO A 140 -10.46 -18.98 7.05
N LYS A 141 -10.15 -19.89 6.11
CA LYS A 141 -8.79 -20.40 5.88
C LYS A 141 -7.86 -19.29 5.40
N LEU A 142 -8.28 -18.46 4.45
CA LEU A 142 -7.48 -17.31 4.03
C LEU A 142 -7.25 -16.31 5.16
N VAL A 143 -8.27 -16.09 5.98
CA VAL A 143 -8.14 -15.23 7.16
C VAL A 143 -7.09 -15.81 8.12
N ALA A 144 -7.17 -17.10 8.44
CA ALA A 144 -6.28 -17.75 9.40
C ALA A 144 -4.84 -17.91 8.91
N ASP A 145 -4.65 -18.29 7.64
CA ASP A 145 -3.34 -18.65 7.10
C ASP A 145 -2.56 -17.44 6.55
N VAL A 146 -3.25 -16.37 6.15
CA VAL A 146 -2.63 -15.24 5.45
C VAL A 146 -2.94 -13.92 6.14
N ILE A 147 -4.20 -13.62 6.42
CA ILE A 147 -4.58 -12.30 6.94
C ILE A 147 -4.12 -12.14 8.39
N ASN A 148 -4.37 -13.12 9.26
CA ASN A 148 -4.00 -13.08 10.66
C ASN A 148 -2.49 -13.08 10.87
N PRO A 149 -1.67 -13.94 10.21
CA PRO A 149 -0.22 -13.90 10.38
C PRO A 149 0.39 -12.59 9.89
N LEU A 150 -0.08 -12.06 8.75
CA LEU A 150 0.38 -10.77 8.24
C LEU A 150 -0.02 -9.63 9.18
N LEU A 151 -1.21 -9.71 9.79
CA LEU A 151 -1.64 -8.80 10.85
C LEU A 151 -0.79 -8.96 12.12
N ASP A 152 -0.51 -10.19 12.55
CA ASP A 152 0.22 -10.48 13.78
C ASP A 152 1.70 -10.09 13.67
N GLN A 153 2.31 -10.23 12.49
CA GLN A 153 3.63 -9.69 12.17
C GLN A 153 3.65 -8.17 12.26
N LEU A 154 2.63 -7.50 11.72
CA LEU A 154 2.47 -6.05 11.87
C LEU A 154 2.26 -5.66 13.34
N ILE A 155 1.43 -6.42 14.08
CA ILE A 155 1.13 -6.20 15.51
C ILE A 155 2.38 -6.37 16.38
N GLY A 156 3.21 -7.39 16.10
CA GLY A 156 4.47 -7.61 16.83
C GLY A 156 5.49 -6.48 16.67
N GLN A 157 5.32 -5.65 15.64
CA GLN A 157 6.14 -4.47 15.36
C GLN A 157 5.44 -3.15 15.72
N THR A 158 4.23 -3.17 16.30
CA THR A 158 3.42 -1.96 16.56
C THR A 158 2.85 -1.83 17.97
N ASP A 159 2.49 -0.59 18.32
CA ASP A 159 1.79 -0.21 19.56
C ASP A 159 0.47 -1.02 19.72
N PRO A 160 0.14 -1.54 20.92
CA PRO A 160 -1.14 -2.21 21.23
C PRO A 160 -2.40 -1.45 20.75
N LYS A 161 -2.32 -0.12 20.63
CA LYS A 161 -3.34 0.76 20.04
C LYS A 161 -3.64 0.38 18.58
N LEU A 162 -2.63 0.09 17.75
CA LEU A 162 -2.81 -0.31 16.34
C LEU A 162 -3.48 -1.66 16.19
N ARG A 163 -3.25 -2.59 17.12
CA ARG A 163 -3.90 -3.92 17.10
C ARG A 163 -5.42 -3.81 17.00
N ARG A 164 -5.99 -2.81 17.69
CA ARG A 164 -7.43 -2.54 17.68
C ARG A 164 -7.89 -1.83 16.41
N LEU A 165 -7.02 -1.05 15.75
CA LEU A 165 -7.31 -0.35 14.50
C LEU A 165 -7.20 -1.28 13.27
N LEU A 166 -6.22 -2.17 13.28
CA LEU A 166 -5.95 -3.16 12.22
C LEU A 166 -7.13 -4.09 11.94
N LYS A 167 -7.90 -4.42 12.98
CA LYS A 167 -9.01 -5.36 12.92
C LYS A 167 -10.34 -4.74 12.54
N LYS A 168 -10.46 -3.40 12.54
CA LYS A 168 -11.72 -2.73 12.17
C LYS A 168 -11.96 -2.81 10.68
N SER A 169 -13.21 -3.05 10.32
CA SER A 169 -13.71 -2.90 8.96
C SER A 169 -13.75 -1.42 8.57
N MET A 170 -13.77 -1.14 7.26
CA MET A 170 -13.85 0.24 6.76
C MET A 170 -15.15 0.92 7.21
N SER A 171 -16.26 0.17 7.27
CA SER A 171 -17.55 0.67 7.75
C SER A 171 -17.51 1.07 9.22
N GLU A 172 -16.94 0.23 10.09
CA GLU A 172 -16.77 0.56 11.52
C GLU A 172 -15.89 1.80 11.72
N ILE A 173 -14.81 1.92 10.93
CA ILE A 173 -13.94 3.10 10.97
C ILE A 173 -14.73 4.37 10.63
N VAL A 174 -15.50 4.35 9.54
CA VAL A 174 -16.28 5.51 9.09
C VAL A 174 -17.36 5.90 10.09
N GLU A 175 -18.01 4.94 10.75
CA GLU A 175 -18.99 5.23 11.79
C GLU A 175 -18.33 5.84 13.03
N GLU A 176 -17.18 5.33 13.47
CA GLU A 176 -16.47 5.89 14.62
C GLU A 176 -15.90 7.29 14.38
N ILE A 177 -15.57 7.65 13.13
CA ILE A 177 -15.19 9.03 12.76
C ILE A 177 -16.30 10.04 13.11
N LYS A 178 -17.57 9.61 13.09
CA LYS A 178 -18.73 10.45 13.43
C LYS A 178 -18.97 10.55 14.94
N SER A 179 -18.19 9.86 15.77
CA SER A 179 -18.35 9.87 17.22
C SER A 179 -18.23 11.30 17.78
N ALA A 180 -19.10 11.62 18.74
CA ALA A 180 -18.99 12.87 19.50
C ALA A 180 -17.74 12.90 20.42
N ASP A 181 -17.18 11.72 20.72
CA ASP A 181 -15.91 11.60 21.45
C ASP A 181 -14.73 11.83 20.48
N ARG A 182 -14.04 12.97 20.66
CA ARG A 182 -12.88 13.37 19.85
C ARG A 182 -11.74 12.36 19.88
N TYR A 183 -11.57 11.63 20.98
CA TYR A 183 -10.53 10.60 21.08
C TYR A 183 -10.86 9.40 20.19
N ILE A 184 -12.11 8.95 20.18
CA ILE A 184 -12.59 7.86 19.32
C ILE A 184 -12.57 8.29 17.85
N ALA A 185 -13.05 9.49 17.55
CA ALA A 185 -13.05 10.01 16.19
C ALA A 185 -11.64 10.21 15.63
N GLY A 186 -10.70 10.72 16.44
CA GLY A 186 -9.29 10.86 16.05
C GLY A 186 -8.62 9.51 15.79
N LEU A 187 -8.88 8.53 16.66
CA LEU A 187 -8.44 7.15 16.49
C LEU A 187 -8.94 6.51 15.19
N ALA A 188 -10.20 6.75 14.84
CA ALA A 188 -10.80 6.23 13.63
C ALA A 188 -10.19 6.87 12.37
N LEU A 189 -9.82 8.16 12.41
CA LEU A 189 -9.10 8.82 11.31
C LEU A 189 -7.71 8.21 11.07
N GLU A 190 -6.96 7.88 12.14
CA GLU A 190 -5.69 7.15 12.03
C GLU A 190 -5.91 5.78 11.38
N ALA A 191 -6.96 5.06 11.81
CA ALA A 191 -7.31 3.75 11.24
C ALA A 191 -7.68 3.83 9.75
N LEU A 192 -8.36 4.90 9.34
CA LEU A 192 -8.74 5.14 7.94
C LEU A 192 -7.49 5.27 7.05
N GLY A 193 -6.57 6.17 7.41
CA GLY A 193 -5.33 6.37 6.66
C GLY A 193 -4.53 5.07 6.53
N PHE A 194 -4.44 4.31 7.62
CA PHE A 194 -3.79 3.00 7.62
C PHE A 194 -4.48 2.02 6.65
N LYS A 195 -5.80 1.90 6.71
CA LYS A 195 -6.57 0.95 5.89
C LYS A 195 -6.43 1.25 4.39
N LEU A 196 -6.47 2.53 4.01
CA LEU A 196 -6.28 2.98 2.62
C LEU A 196 -4.91 2.59 2.08
N MET A 197 -3.84 2.80 2.85
CA MET A 197 -2.48 2.47 2.41
C MET A 197 -2.23 0.97 2.32
N ARG A 198 -2.90 0.18 3.17
CA ARG A 198 -2.85 -1.29 3.09
C ARG A 198 -3.53 -1.83 1.82
N ILE A 199 -4.62 -1.21 1.35
CA ILE A 199 -5.25 -1.58 0.06
C ILE A 199 -4.24 -1.46 -1.09
N LEU A 200 -3.32 -0.49 -0.99
CA LEU A 200 -2.24 -0.25 -1.94
C LEU A 200 -0.98 -1.12 -1.68
N ASP A 201 -1.04 -2.09 -0.76
CA ASP A 201 0.08 -2.93 -0.31
C ASP A 201 1.34 -2.13 0.05
N MET A 202 1.17 -0.98 0.72
CA MET A 202 2.29 -0.19 1.20
C MET A 202 2.83 -0.75 2.51
N ASP A 203 4.16 -0.77 2.65
CA ASP A 203 4.84 -1.17 3.88
C ASP A 203 4.63 -0.11 4.96
N TYR A 204 4.14 -0.54 6.11
CA TYR A 204 3.98 0.30 7.29
C TYR A 204 5.30 0.38 8.06
N LEU A 205 5.76 1.59 8.43
CA LEU A 205 7.04 1.80 9.12
C LEU A 205 6.93 2.09 10.61
N ALA A 206 6.06 3.02 11.04
CA ALA A 206 5.93 3.41 12.45
C ALA A 206 4.70 4.30 12.69
N THR A 207 4.27 4.34 13.95
CA THR A 207 3.31 5.30 14.52
C THR A 207 3.97 6.11 15.62
N ARG A 208 3.61 7.38 15.74
CA ARG A 208 4.09 8.31 16.78
C ARG A 208 5.62 8.41 16.85
N LEU A 209 6.23 8.90 15.77
CA LEU A 209 7.61 9.38 15.82
C LEU A 209 7.65 10.66 16.67
N ARG A 210 8.05 10.54 17.94
CA ARG A 210 8.40 11.67 18.80
C ARG A 210 9.92 11.75 18.94
N GLY A 211 10.49 12.93 18.74
CA GLY A 211 11.91 13.18 18.95
C GLY A 211 12.46 14.29 18.07
N SER A 212 13.73 14.65 18.27
CA SER A 212 14.46 15.72 17.56
C SER A 212 14.44 15.63 16.02
N ALA A 213 13.99 14.50 15.45
CA ALA A 213 13.85 14.28 14.02
C ALA A 213 12.60 14.96 13.38
N THR A 214 11.58 15.37 14.14
CA THR A 214 10.33 15.97 13.59
C THR A 214 10.20 17.49 13.80
N GLY A 215 11.23 18.16 14.32
CA GLY A 215 11.19 19.61 14.56
C GLY A 215 10.10 20.08 15.53
N GLY A 216 9.48 19.17 16.30
CA GLY A 216 8.42 19.48 17.27
C GLY A 216 6.98 19.34 16.76
N ALA A 217 6.76 18.93 15.50
CA ALA A 217 5.42 18.70 14.96
C ALA A 217 4.95 17.23 15.09
N GLU A 218 3.65 17.03 15.28
CA GLU A 218 2.97 15.72 15.30
C GLU A 218 2.61 15.30 13.87
N VAL A 219 2.94 14.06 13.49
CA VAL A 219 2.65 13.46 12.18
C VAL A 219 2.00 12.11 12.42
N ASP A 220 0.82 11.90 11.82
CA ASP A 220 -0.07 10.78 12.16
C ASP A 220 0.37 9.43 11.56
N LEU A 221 0.86 9.38 10.31
CA LEU A 221 1.31 8.15 9.63
C LEU A 221 2.42 8.40 8.57
N ILE A 222 3.28 7.40 8.33
CA ILE A 222 4.37 7.45 7.31
C ILE A 222 4.43 6.13 6.51
N PHE A 223 4.50 6.23 5.17
CA PHE A 223 4.59 5.09 4.23
C PHE A 223 5.66 5.30 3.13
N HIS A 224 6.21 4.21 2.55
CA HIS A 224 7.06 4.26 1.36
C HIS A 224 6.94 3.02 0.45
N SER A 225 7.46 3.11 -0.78
CA SER A 225 7.52 2.01 -1.77
C SER A 225 8.85 1.98 -2.54
N THR A 226 9.22 0.82 -3.08
CA THR A 226 10.49 0.58 -3.79
C THR A 226 10.37 0.44 -5.32
N ARG A 227 9.18 0.61 -5.90
CA ARG A 227 8.99 0.48 -7.36
C ARG A 227 9.40 1.76 -8.10
N LEU A 228 10.61 1.72 -8.66
CA LEU A 228 11.24 2.61 -9.68
C LEU A 228 11.33 4.12 -9.44
N VAL A 229 10.66 4.70 -8.46
CA VAL A 229 11.02 6.01 -7.89
C VAL A 229 10.84 5.91 -6.38
N TYR A 230 11.88 6.21 -5.61
CA TYR A 230 11.73 6.33 -4.16
C TYR A 230 10.70 7.44 -3.88
N SER A 231 9.54 7.04 -3.37
CA SER A 231 8.49 7.97 -2.94
C SER A 231 8.24 7.79 -1.44
N ARG A 232 8.40 8.88 -0.69
CA ARG A 232 8.06 9.00 0.72
C ARG A 232 6.76 9.81 0.84
N TRP A 233 5.75 9.17 1.41
CA TRP A 233 4.39 9.69 1.47
C TRP A 233 4.11 10.20 2.88
N GLN A 234 3.65 11.45 2.96
CA GLN A 234 3.15 12.10 4.16
C GLN A 234 1.64 12.19 4.03
N ILE A 235 0.89 11.73 5.03
CA ILE A 235 -0.57 11.66 4.96
C ILE A 235 -1.14 12.46 6.11
N GLN A 236 -1.98 13.44 5.79
CA GLN A 236 -2.75 14.21 6.76
C GLN A 236 -4.23 13.91 6.59
N CYS A 237 -4.83 13.30 7.60
CA CYS A 237 -6.28 13.12 7.68
C CYS A 237 -6.90 14.27 8.48
N LYS A 238 -8.06 14.78 8.03
CA LYS A 238 -8.81 15.80 8.77
C LYS A 238 -10.31 15.53 8.78
N ASN A 239 -10.89 15.52 9.98
CA ASN A 239 -12.33 15.58 10.18
C ASN A 239 -12.79 17.03 10.34
N THR A 240 -13.05 17.69 9.22
CA THR A 240 -13.50 19.09 9.14
C THR A 240 -14.51 19.22 8.01
N ALA A 241 -15.40 20.21 8.09
CA ALA A 241 -16.32 20.49 6.99
C ALA A 241 -15.55 20.93 5.74
N HIS A 242 -14.52 21.77 5.90
CA HIS A 242 -13.69 22.28 4.81
C HIS A 242 -12.22 22.29 5.20
N VAL A 243 -11.35 21.84 4.28
CA VAL A 243 -9.89 21.98 4.42
C VAL A 243 -9.47 23.37 3.96
N ALA A 244 -8.74 24.09 4.81
CA ALA A 244 -8.25 25.45 4.54
C ALA A 244 -6.86 25.46 3.89
N LEU A 245 -6.45 26.60 3.34
CA LEU A 245 -5.11 26.77 2.76
C LEU A 245 -4.01 26.48 3.78
N ASP A 246 -4.14 27.01 4.99
CA ASP A 246 -3.15 26.86 6.06
C ASP A 246 -2.90 25.39 6.41
N ASP A 247 -3.91 24.54 6.23
CA ASP A 247 -3.81 23.10 6.45
C ASP A 247 -2.87 22.46 5.44
N VAL A 248 -2.96 22.85 4.17
CA VAL A 248 -2.08 22.36 3.11
C VAL A 248 -0.70 22.99 3.20
N ALA A 249 -0.63 24.29 3.50
CA ALA A 249 0.63 25.03 3.62
C ALA A 249 1.52 24.48 4.74
N LYS A 250 0.92 24.13 5.88
CA LYS A 250 1.63 23.48 6.99
C LYS A 250 2.28 22.17 6.53
N GLU A 251 1.53 21.30 5.86
CA GLU A 251 2.06 20.01 5.40
C GLU A 251 3.17 20.16 4.36
N VAL A 252 3.04 21.13 3.45
CA VAL A 252 4.09 21.48 2.48
C VAL A 252 5.36 21.94 3.19
N GLY A 253 5.27 22.77 4.23
CA GLY A 253 6.43 23.24 5.00
C GLY A 253 7.20 22.11 5.68
N LEU A 254 6.50 21.06 6.14
CA LEU A 254 7.10 19.90 6.80
C LEU A 254 7.93 19.00 5.87
N THR A 255 7.72 19.10 4.55
CA THR A 255 8.42 18.24 3.57
C THR A 255 9.94 18.38 3.61
N SER A 256 10.46 19.56 3.94
CA SER A 256 11.90 19.82 4.05
C SER A 256 12.56 18.98 5.16
N PHE A 257 11.86 18.79 6.29
CA PHE A 257 12.31 17.98 7.41
C PHE A 257 12.07 16.50 7.16
N LEU A 258 10.87 16.16 6.67
CA LEU A 258 10.44 14.78 6.49
C LEU A 258 10.99 14.14 5.22
N ARG A 259 11.54 14.93 4.29
CA ARG A 259 12.01 14.51 2.96
C ARG A 259 10.94 13.73 2.18
N SER A 260 9.67 14.08 2.40
CA SER A 260 8.52 13.56 1.66
C SER A 260 8.47 14.23 0.28
N ASN A 261 8.04 13.45 -0.72
CA ASN A 261 7.82 13.94 -2.08
C ASN A 261 6.38 13.70 -2.56
N VAL A 262 5.57 13.03 -1.75
CA VAL A 262 4.12 12.94 -1.94
C VAL A 262 3.42 13.33 -0.64
N ILE A 263 2.43 14.21 -0.73
CA ILE A 263 1.55 14.60 0.37
C ILE A 263 0.14 14.16 0.02
N VAL A 264 -0.52 13.41 0.89
CA VAL A 264 -1.93 13.04 0.74
C VAL A 264 -2.74 13.79 1.79
N ILE A 265 -3.72 14.57 1.36
CA ILE A 265 -4.70 15.20 2.25
C ILE A 265 -6.01 14.44 2.10
N VAL A 266 -6.50 13.86 3.18
CA VAL A 266 -7.78 13.14 3.23
C VAL A 266 -8.74 13.90 4.14
N SER A 267 -9.92 14.25 3.65
CA SER A 267 -10.94 14.92 4.45
C SER A 267 -12.31 14.25 4.38
N THR A 268 -13.02 14.26 5.52
CA THR A 268 -14.44 13.89 5.60
C THR A 268 -15.38 14.99 5.11
N GLY A 269 -14.84 16.14 4.74
CA GLY A 269 -15.53 17.25 4.13
C GLY A 269 -14.91 17.62 2.79
N ASP A 270 -15.21 18.83 2.31
CA ASP A 270 -14.76 19.30 1.00
C ASP A 270 -13.37 19.92 1.08
N ILE A 271 -12.61 19.82 0.00
CA ILE A 271 -11.36 20.59 -0.15
C ILE A 271 -11.72 22.00 -0.60
N GLY A 272 -11.37 23.00 0.21
CA GLY A 272 -11.63 24.40 -0.10
C GLY A 272 -10.91 24.84 -1.38
N SER A 273 -11.52 25.78 -2.13
CA SER A 273 -10.97 26.27 -3.39
C SER A 273 -9.57 26.85 -3.26
N GLU A 274 -9.30 27.59 -2.19
CA GLU A 274 -7.97 28.17 -1.93
C GLU A 274 -6.95 27.12 -1.52
N ALA A 275 -7.36 26.07 -0.79
CA ALA A 275 -6.50 24.92 -0.48
C ALA A 275 -6.11 24.18 -1.77
N ARG A 276 -7.07 23.93 -2.68
CA ARG A 276 -6.84 23.34 -4.00
C ARG A 276 -5.89 24.19 -4.84
N ARG A 277 -6.13 25.51 -4.89
CA ARG A 277 -5.33 26.46 -5.66
C ARG A 277 -3.88 26.51 -5.17
N TYR A 278 -3.69 26.56 -3.86
CA TYR A 278 -2.37 26.52 -3.24
C TYR A 278 -1.65 25.20 -3.54
N ALA A 279 -2.34 24.05 -3.40
CA ALA A 279 -1.75 22.75 -3.71
C ALA A 279 -1.29 22.66 -5.18
N ASN A 280 -2.12 23.14 -6.10
CA ASN A 280 -1.78 23.19 -7.53
C ASN A 280 -0.58 24.10 -7.80
N HIS A 281 -0.52 25.26 -7.13
CA HIS A 281 0.63 26.17 -7.22
C HIS A 281 1.92 25.47 -6.75
N VAL A 282 1.90 24.80 -5.61
CA VAL A 282 3.07 24.06 -5.09
C VAL A 282 3.49 22.95 -6.05
N MET A 283 2.53 22.16 -6.58
CA MET A 283 2.84 21.10 -7.54
C MET A 283 3.45 21.65 -8.84
N ALA A 284 2.99 22.79 -9.35
CA ALA A 284 3.53 23.38 -10.57
C ALA A 284 4.99 23.86 -10.41
N HIS A 285 5.41 24.24 -9.20
CA HIS A 285 6.72 24.87 -8.95
C HIS A 285 7.71 23.98 -8.17
N THR A 286 7.32 22.75 -7.82
CA THR A 286 8.17 21.85 -7.03
C THR A 286 8.09 20.41 -7.52
N ASN A 287 8.98 19.55 -7.01
CA ASN A 287 8.93 18.11 -7.25
C ASN A 287 7.85 17.40 -6.43
N LEU A 288 7.14 18.08 -5.53
CA LEU A 288 6.12 17.49 -4.67
C LEU A 288 4.87 17.10 -5.47
N ALA A 289 4.26 15.96 -5.13
CA ALA A 289 2.93 15.57 -5.59
C ALA A 289 1.94 15.71 -4.43
N LEU A 290 0.83 16.42 -4.64
CA LEU A 290 -0.22 16.60 -3.65
C LEU A 290 -1.46 15.86 -4.13
N VAL A 291 -1.90 14.86 -3.38
CA VAL A 291 -3.06 14.02 -3.65
C VAL A 291 -4.16 14.42 -2.68
N MET A 292 -5.32 14.86 -3.17
CA MET A 292 -6.39 15.36 -2.30
C MET A 292 -7.66 14.54 -2.47
N LEU A 293 -8.13 13.95 -1.36
CA LEU A 293 -9.36 13.18 -1.27
C LEU A 293 -10.36 13.91 -0.39
N ASP A 294 -11.58 14.11 -0.92
CA ASP A 294 -12.70 14.72 -0.19
C ASP A 294 -13.76 13.69 0.22
N ARG A 295 -14.85 14.17 0.81
CA ARG A 295 -15.99 13.35 1.21
C ARG A 295 -16.50 12.44 0.09
N SER A 296 -16.66 12.97 -1.13
CA SER A 296 -17.26 12.23 -2.24
C SER A 296 -16.36 11.08 -2.69
N ASP A 297 -15.03 11.31 -2.66
CA ASP A 297 -14.03 10.28 -2.89
C ASP A 297 -14.09 9.19 -1.82
N LEU A 298 -14.22 9.57 -0.54
CA LEU A 298 -14.34 8.62 0.56
C LEU A 298 -15.63 7.80 0.47
N GLU A 299 -16.77 8.41 0.19
CA GLU A 299 -18.05 7.72 -0.03
C GLU A 299 -17.93 6.68 -1.15
N ARG A 300 -17.29 7.05 -2.26
CA ARG A 300 -17.04 6.13 -3.37
C ARG A 300 -16.12 4.97 -2.99
N VAL A 301 -15.10 5.22 -2.16
CA VAL A 301 -14.19 4.17 -1.66
C VAL A 301 -14.88 3.26 -0.66
N ILE A 302 -15.81 3.78 0.15
CA ILE A 302 -16.61 2.98 1.08
C ILE A 302 -17.47 1.98 0.33
N ASP A 303 -18.19 2.44 -0.69
CA ASP A 303 -19.06 1.59 -1.50
C ASP A 303 -18.24 0.67 -2.44
N HIS A 304 -17.11 1.17 -2.93
CA HIS A 304 -16.29 0.51 -3.92
C HIS A 304 -14.79 0.76 -3.70
N PRO A 305 -14.10 -0.03 -2.85
CA PRO A 305 -12.71 0.22 -2.46
C PRO A 305 -11.71 0.33 -3.62
N VAL A 306 -11.97 -0.36 -4.73
CA VAL A 306 -11.12 -0.33 -5.93
C VAL A 306 -11.14 1.04 -6.63
N SER A 307 -12.16 1.87 -6.38
CA SER A 307 -12.23 3.25 -6.91
C SER A 307 -11.07 4.14 -6.44
N LEU A 308 -10.38 3.75 -5.35
CA LEU A 308 -9.19 4.44 -4.88
C LEU A 308 -8.11 4.57 -5.97
N ILE A 309 -8.00 3.56 -6.85
CA ILE A 309 -7.06 3.60 -7.98
C ILE A 309 -7.44 4.73 -8.94
N ASP A 310 -8.73 4.86 -9.27
CA ASP A 310 -9.22 5.88 -10.18
C ASP A 310 -9.05 7.28 -9.59
N ILE A 311 -9.25 7.42 -8.27
CA ILE A 311 -9.02 8.68 -7.54
C ILE A 311 -7.54 9.07 -7.57
N PHE A 312 -6.64 8.13 -7.27
CA PHE A 312 -5.20 8.40 -7.31
C PHE A 312 -4.70 8.66 -8.73
N HIS A 313 -5.24 7.98 -9.73
CA HIS A 313 -4.96 8.27 -11.14
C HIS A 313 -5.45 9.66 -11.53
N ARG A 314 -6.65 10.08 -11.12
CA ARG A 314 -7.15 11.45 -11.34
C ARG A 314 -6.18 12.49 -10.78
N GLU A 315 -5.77 12.33 -9.51
CA GLU A 315 -4.83 13.28 -8.88
C GLU A 315 -3.45 13.26 -9.56
N ALA A 316 -2.97 12.10 -9.99
CA ALA A 316 -1.74 11.98 -10.75
C ALA A 316 -1.82 12.68 -12.12
N GLU A 317 -2.92 12.53 -12.85
CA GLU A 317 -3.14 13.22 -14.13
C GLU A 317 -3.19 14.75 -13.95
N VAL A 318 -3.79 15.25 -12.88
CA VAL A 318 -3.77 16.67 -12.52
C VAL A 318 -2.33 17.14 -12.30
N ALA A 319 -1.55 16.41 -11.49
CA ALA A 319 -0.16 16.73 -11.24
C ALA A 319 0.68 16.72 -12.53
N MET A 320 0.44 15.76 -13.43
CA MET A 320 1.12 15.68 -14.73
C MET A 320 0.81 16.90 -15.61
N LYS A 321 -0.47 17.32 -15.68
CA LYS A 321 -0.87 18.52 -16.44
C LYS A 321 -0.23 19.79 -15.90
N LEU A 322 -0.17 19.93 -14.58
CA LEU A 322 0.43 21.10 -13.92
C LEU A 322 1.95 21.17 -14.07
N LYS A 323 2.62 20.03 -14.29
CA LYS A 323 4.08 19.91 -14.41
C LYS A 323 4.54 19.75 -15.85
N MET A 324 3.66 19.96 -16.82
CA MET A 324 4.02 19.92 -18.23
C MET A 324 5.04 21.03 -18.51
N LEU A 325 6.19 20.65 -19.07
CA LEU A 325 7.22 21.61 -19.45
C LEU A 325 6.73 22.35 -20.71
N GLU A 326 6.70 23.67 -20.66
CA GLU A 326 6.55 24.47 -21.88
C GLU A 326 7.79 24.21 -22.74
N MET A 327 7.55 23.67 -23.94
CA MET A 327 8.56 23.50 -24.98
C MET A 327 8.54 24.69 -25.93
#